data_AF-M4NTZ1-F1
#
_entry.id   AF-M4NTZ1-F1
#
_cell.length_a   1.000
_cell.length_b   1.000
_cell.length_c   1.000
_cell.angle_alpha   90.00
_cell.angle_beta   90.00
_cell.angle_gamma   90.00
#
_symmetry.space_group_name_H-M   'P 1'
#
loop_
_entity.id
_entity.type
_entity.pdbx_description
1 polymer ?
#
loop_
_entity_poly.entity_id
_entity_poly.type
_entity_poly.pdbx_seq_one_letter_code
_entity_poly.pdbx_strand_id
1 'polypeptide(L)'
;MRNRRPALSVLHIEEPELEFRFGQRVTYPRDGLYLFGPVDAGAAPRSIRYGFIGTPQSFECFQEWASQVSGYIPIPTRGKTSKESMPHHVPFPGFAETFFSHWSATPAFAIRDLSEDDLRRKAHIGNRHEAIKELVDTYVDRLIAEIKRLEDPPQFWYAVIPEFVYELGRPQSAVSKADRVPGKILVSEKQASKMTYQASLFAQDEKDAEVYQYEKNFRRQLKARLLDHKIVTQIVRETTLAPGRFLKAGTDQPKRRVEDPATIAWKLSTGSYYKSGGRPWQLAGVRPGVCYVGLVYKQQPQNEDHRYACCAAQMFLADGEGVVFRGALGPWYNPDTRQYHLDADAAYRLASTVIAEYKNKHDCEPTELFIHAQSRFDDAEWEGFHSACSGATNPVGVQIGDAWDDLKLFRPGNYPVIRGTALIVSARAGYLWTSGYVPRLDTYMGPDTPNPLHIVIRRGDASIQTVMADVLALSKINFNSCLFNDRLPVTLRFANAIGEILTAAPLHSEPMLPFKHYI
;
A
#
# COMPACT_ATOMS: atom_id res chain seq x y z
N MET A 1 -35.82 24.67 28.61
CA MET A 1 -34.36 24.64 28.32
C MET A 1 -34.18 24.75 26.81
N ARG A 2 -33.65 25.87 26.30
CA ARG A 2 -33.37 26.05 24.87
C ARG A 2 -32.31 25.04 24.45
N ASN A 3 -32.63 24.13 23.53
CA ASN A 3 -31.68 23.29 22.81
C ASN A 3 -30.60 24.20 22.20
N ARG A 4 -29.43 24.31 22.85
CA ARG A 4 -28.23 24.84 22.22
C ARG A 4 -27.93 23.88 21.07
N ARG A 5 -28.23 24.28 19.84
CA ARG A 5 -27.68 23.60 18.65
C ARG A 5 -26.17 23.47 18.89
N PRO A 6 -25.57 22.27 18.73
CA PRO A 6 -24.12 22.17 18.83
C PRO A 6 -23.53 23.20 17.87
N ALA A 7 -22.67 24.08 18.40
CA ALA A 7 -22.02 25.09 17.59
C ALA A 7 -21.07 24.37 16.65
N LEU A 8 -21.46 24.29 15.37
CA LEU A 8 -20.56 23.87 14.31
C LEU A 8 -19.35 24.79 14.36
N SER A 9 -18.17 24.22 14.60
CA SER A 9 -16.92 24.99 14.64
C SER A 9 -16.02 24.52 13.50
N VAL A 10 -15.54 25.47 12.72
CA VAL A 10 -14.53 25.23 11.71
C VAL A 10 -13.20 25.65 12.32
N LEU A 11 -12.21 24.78 12.23
CA LEU A 11 -10.84 25.04 12.65
C LEU A 11 -9.87 24.56 11.57
N HIS A 12 -8.65 25.07 11.63
CA HIS A 12 -7.56 24.59 10.79
C HIS A 12 -6.56 23.85 11.69
N ILE A 13 -6.26 22.61 11.34
CA ILE A 13 -5.21 21.82 11.95
C ILE A 13 -3.94 22.09 11.16
N GLU A 14 -2.90 22.52 11.87
CA GLU A 14 -1.59 22.79 11.27
C GLU A 14 -1.04 21.57 10.52
N GLU A 15 -0.29 21.84 9.46
CA GLU A 15 0.25 20.75 8.64
C GLU A 15 1.29 19.96 9.47
N PRO A 16 1.14 18.63 9.57
CA PRO A 16 2.07 17.81 10.35
C PRO A 16 3.49 17.87 9.80
N GLU A 17 4.44 18.06 10.71
CA GLU A 17 5.87 18.01 10.42
C GLU A 17 6.38 16.57 10.33
N LEU A 18 7.43 16.40 9.53
CA LEU A 18 8.16 15.16 9.39
C LEU A 18 9.59 15.38 9.87
N GLU A 19 10.15 14.37 10.52
CA GLU A 19 11.51 14.41 11.03
C GLU A 19 12.47 13.61 10.13
N PHE A 20 13.64 14.19 9.91
CA PHE A 20 14.72 13.70 9.06
C PHE A 20 16.03 13.62 9.86
N ARG A 21 17.14 13.36 9.17
CA ARG A 21 18.47 13.31 9.79
C ARG A 21 18.74 14.56 10.64
N PHE A 22 19.52 14.40 11.70
CA PHE A 22 19.89 15.47 12.64
C PHE A 22 18.70 16.16 13.34
N GLY A 23 17.55 15.47 13.44
CA GLY A 23 16.35 16.00 14.08
C GLY A 23 15.70 17.17 13.33
N GLN A 24 16.03 17.34 12.04
CA GLN A 24 15.48 18.42 11.23
C GLN A 24 14.02 18.14 10.88
N ARG A 25 13.20 19.19 10.89
CA ARG A 25 11.75 19.09 10.71
C ARG A 25 11.28 19.93 9.55
N VAL A 26 10.55 19.31 8.63
CA VAL A 26 9.88 19.98 7.51
C VAL A 26 8.58 19.27 7.17
N THR A 27 7.68 19.95 6.48
CA THR A 27 6.37 19.38 6.13
C THR A 27 6.41 18.52 4.86
N TYR A 28 7.42 18.63 3.99
CA TYR A 28 7.44 17.92 2.71
C TYR A 28 8.54 16.85 2.63
N PRO A 29 8.22 15.55 2.38
CA PRO A 29 9.23 14.49 2.28
C PRO A 29 10.39 14.77 1.34
N ARG A 30 10.11 15.36 0.16
CA ARG A 30 11.16 15.62 -0.83
C ARG A 30 12.12 16.70 -0.36
N ASP A 31 11.62 17.75 0.28
CA ASP A 31 12.48 18.79 0.85
C ASP A 31 13.39 18.22 1.94
N GLY A 32 12.81 17.43 2.85
CA GLY A 32 13.57 16.88 3.97
C GLY A 32 14.65 15.90 3.52
N LEU A 33 14.31 15.01 2.58
CA LEU A 33 15.31 14.10 2.00
C LEU A 33 16.36 14.84 1.17
N TYR A 34 15.96 15.85 0.40
CA TYR A 34 16.89 16.63 -0.43
C TYR A 34 17.89 17.43 0.42
N LEU A 35 17.44 17.99 1.55
CA LEU A 35 18.26 18.89 2.39
C LEU A 35 19.01 18.15 3.50
N PHE A 36 18.42 17.11 4.08
CA PHE A 36 18.92 16.50 5.32
C PHE A 36 19.23 15.00 5.17
N GLY A 37 18.61 14.32 4.20
CA GLY A 37 18.68 12.87 4.07
C GLY A 37 17.78 12.14 5.08
N PRO A 38 17.84 10.80 5.12
CA PRO A 38 16.84 10.00 5.82
C PRO A 38 17.05 9.99 7.33
N VAL A 39 15.97 9.82 8.10
CA VAL A 39 16.01 9.89 9.57
C VAL A 39 16.90 8.83 10.20
N ASP A 40 17.03 7.67 9.56
CA ASP A 40 17.86 6.56 10.04
C ASP A 40 19.29 6.54 9.48
N ALA A 41 19.72 7.57 8.75
CA ALA A 41 21.09 7.65 8.23
C ALA A 41 22.11 7.71 9.37
N GLY A 42 22.92 6.65 9.49
CA GLY A 42 24.02 6.55 10.44
C GLY A 42 25.28 7.32 10.02
N ALA A 43 26.43 6.94 10.60
CA ALA A 43 27.73 7.53 10.29
C ALA A 43 28.27 7.09 8.92
N ALA A 44 27.99 5.85 8.51
CA ALA A 44 28.40 5.30 7.22
C ALA A 44 27.19 5.16 6.28
N PRO A 45 27.36 5.32 4.96
CA PRO A 45 26.26 5.15 4.02
C PRO A 45 25.78 3.69 3.94
N ARG A 46 24.46 3.49 3.96
CA ARG A 46 23.84 2.15 3.83
C ARG A 46 24.08 1.60 2.43
N SER A 47 24.46 0.33 2.31
CA SER A 47 24.53 -0.33 0.99
C SER A 47 23.17 -0.90 0.61
N ILE A 48 22.65 -0.51 -0.56
CA ILE A 48 21.37 -1.02 -1.07
C ILE A 48 21.64 -2.22 -1.98
N ARG A 49 21.31 -3.41 -1.51
CA ARG A 49 21.54 -4.66 -2.24
C ARG A 49 20.22 -5.20 -2.79
N TYR A 50 20.02 -5.05 -4.08
CA TYR A 50 18.79 -5.44 -4.75
C TYR A 50 19.03 -6.43 -5.89
N GLY A 51 18.02 -7.27 -6.16
CA GLY A 51 17.99 -8.20 -7.28
C GLY A 51 17.09 -7.71 -8.41
N PHE A 52 17.23 -8.32 -9.58
CA PHE A 52 16.38 -8.06 -10.75
C PHE A 52 15.80 -9.39 -11.28
N ILE A 53 14.53 -9.37 -11.68
CA ILE A 53 13.91 -10.42 -12.48
C ILE A 53 13.08 -9.81 -13.63
N GLY A 54 13.29 -10.31 -14.84
CA GLY A 54 12.57 -9.88 -16.04
C GLY A 54 13.14 -10.50 -17.32
N THR A 55 12.66 -10.02 -18.47
CA THR A 55 13.22 -10.39 -19.78
C THR A 55 14.56 -9.66 -20.02
N PRO A 56 15.36 -10.07 -21.03
CA PRO A 56 16.56 -9.32 -21.43
C PRO A 56 16.27 -7.85 -21.77
N GLN A 57 15.17 -7.58 -22.49
CA GLN A 57 14.75 -6.21 -22.82
C GLN A 57 14.35 -5.40 -21.57
N SER A 58 13.63 -6.00 -20.64
CA SER A 58 13.30 -5.37 -19.35
C SER A 58 14.56 -5.01 -18.57
N PHE A 59 15.62 -5.82 -18.66
CA PHE A 59 16.88 -5.59 -17.97
C PHE A 59 17.60 -4.36 -18.52
N GLU A 60 17.65 -4.18 -19.85
CA GLU A 60 18.22 -2.98 -20.46
C GLU A 60 17.49 -1.71 -19.99
N CYS A 61 16.15 -1.71 -20.05
CA CYS A 61 15.34 -0.58 -19.59
C CYS A 61 15.59 -0.27 -18.10
N PHE A 62 15.78 -1.31 -17.30
CA PHE A 62 16.10 -1.17 -15.88
C PHE A 62 17.50 -0.61 -15.65
N GLN A 63 18.53 -1.07 -16.36
CA GLN A 63 19.90 -0.57 -16.20
C GLN A 63 20.02 0.91 -16.59
N GLU A 64 19.32 1.33 -17.65
CA GLU A 64 19.24 2.74 -18.04
C GLU A 64 18.66 3.58 -16.90
N TRP A 65 17.51 3.17 -16.37
CA TRP A 65 16.86 3.85 -15.25
C TRP A 65 17.74 3.85 -13.98
N ALA A 66 18.34 2.72 -13.63
CA ALA A 66 19.21 2.58 -12.46
C ALA A 66 20.46 3.48 -12.57
N SER A 67 20.96 3.68 -13.79
CA SER A 67 22.05 4.62 -14.06
C SER A 67 21.57 6.07 -13.95
N GLN A 68 20.38 6.40 -14.46
CA GLN A 68 19.80 7.75 -14.36
C GLN A 68 19.61 8.20 -12.90
N VAL A 69 19.06 7.32 -12.04
CA VAL A 69 18.86 7.65 -10.61
C VAL A 69 20.16 7.71 -9.82
N SER A 70 21.30 7.31 -10.40
CA SER A 70 22.60 7.50 -9.75
C SER A 70 23.04 8.97 -9.77
N GLY A 71 22.47 9.80 -10.65
CA GLY A 71 22.81 11.21 -10.80
C GLY A 71 21.63 12.16 -10.65
N TYR A 72 21.89 13.45 -10.91
CA TYR A 72 20.91 14.52 -10.85
C TYR A 72 19.89 14.43 -12.00
N ILE A 73 18.61 14.49 -11.66
CA ILE A 73 17.49 14.53 -12.62
C ILE A 73 16.74 15.86 -12.44
N PRO A 74 16.73 16.74 -13.45
CA PRO A 74 16.08 18.04 -13.37
C PRO A 74 14.55 17.92 -13.36
N ILE A 75 13.89 19.00 -12.92
CA ILE A 75 12.45 19.16 -13.08
C ILE A 75 12.07 19.27 -14.57
N PRO A 76 10.84 18.90 -14.96
CA PRO A 76 10.40 19.02 -16.36
C PRO A 76 10.46 20.47 -16.84
N THR A 77 10.80 20.65 -18.12
CA THR A 77 10.74 21.96 -18.77
C THR A 77 9.31 22.51 -18.72
N ARG A 78 9.20 23.80 -18.42
CA ARG A 78 7.93 24.50 -18.32
C ARG A 78 7.12 24.37 -19.62
N GLY A 79 5.86 23.94 -19.50
CA GLY A 79 4.91 23.94 -20.62
C GLY A 79 4.36 25.34 -20.91
N LYS A 80 3.83 25.57 -22.11
CA LYS A 80 3.27 26.87 -22.53
C LYS A 80 2.16 27.39 -21.62
N THR A 81 1.40 26.50 -20.98
CA THR A 81 0.28 26.81 -20.08
C THR A 81 0.63 26.64 -18.60
N SER A 82 1.88 26.30 -18.27
CA SER A 82 2.33 26.10 -16.90
C SER A 82 2.53 27.42 -16.17
N LYS A 83 2.22 27.44 -14.87
CA LYS A 83 2.57 28.53 -13.96
C LYS A 83 4.07 28.85 -14.03
N GLU A 84 4.43 30.08 -13.68
CA GLU A 84 5.83 30.51 -13.59
C GLU A 84 6.60 29.77 -12.50
N SER A 85 6.01 29.61 -11.32
CA SER A 85 6.53 28.80 -10.23
C SER A 85 5.70 27.52 -10.08
N MET A 86 6.37 26.38 -10.01
CA MET A 86 5.77 25.05 -9.81
C MET A 86 6.49 24.32 -8.66
N PRO A 87 6.29 24.74 -7.41
CA PRO A 87 7.10 24.29 -6.28
C PRO A 87 6.83 22.83 -5.86
N HIS A 88 5.90 22.14 -6.54
CA HIS A 88 5.64 20.72 -6.43
C HIS A 88 6.59 19.85 -7.29
N HIS A 89 7.23 20.44 -8.29
CA HIS A 89 8.32 19.78 -9.01
C HIS A 89 9.62 20.01 -8.26
N VAL A 90 10.21 18.94 -7.74
CA VAL A 90 11.48 18.95 -7.01
C VAL A 90 12.47 18.10 -7.79
N PRO A 91 13.66 18.62 -8.14
CA PRO A 91 14.66 17.82 -8.82
C PRO A 91 15.08 16.65 -7.94
N PHE A 92 15.51 15.56 -8.56
CA PHE A 92 16.04 14.42 -7.82
C PHE A 92 17.58 14.51 -7.82
N PRO A 93 18.25 14.62 -6.67
CA PRO A 93 19.68 14.91 -6.63
C PRO A 93 20.55 13.68 -6.98
N GLY A 94 19.95 12.49 -7.01
CA GLY A 94 20.63 11.21 -7.13
C GLY A 94 20.38 10.37 -5.88
N PHE A 95 20.40 9.04 -6.04
CA PHE A 95 20.06 8.12 -4.95
C PHE A 95 21.00 8.29 -3.76
N ALA A 96 22.31 8.36 -4.02
CA ALA A 96 23.31 8.45 -2.98
C ALA A 96 23.18 9.73 -2.15
N GLU A 97 22.96 10.87 -2.81
CA GLU A 97 22.77 12.17 -2.16
C GLU A 97 21.46 12.22 -1.38
N THR A 98 20.38 11.66 -1.93
CA THR A 98 19.05 11.67 -1.29
C THR A 98 19.00 10.81 -0.02
N PHE A 99 19.58 9.62 -0.08
CA PHE A 99 19.40 8.57 0.94
C PHE A 99 20.65 8.28 1.74
N PHE A 100 21.73 9.03 1.55
CA PHE A 100 23.05 8.77 2.15
C PHE A 100 23.41 7.27 2.08
N SER A 101 23.36 6.73 0.86
CA SER A 101 23.39 5.29 0.61
C SER A 101 24.16 4.93 -0.67
N HIS A 102 24.87 3.81 -0.65
CA HIS A 102 25.49 3.28 -1.85
C HIS A 102 24.43 2.64 -2.76
N TRP A 103 24.30 3.21 -3.96
CA TRP A 103 23.47 2.69 -5.03
C TRP A 103 24.37 2.19 -6.16
N SER A 104 24.17 0.93 -6.56
CA SER A 104 24.82 0.36 -7.74
C SER A 104 23.83 0.37 -8.88
N ALA A 105 24.21 0.88 -10.06
CA ALA A 105 23.36 0.77 -11.26
C ALA A 105 23.18 -0.69 -11.72
N THR A 106 24.08 -1.58 -11.30
CA THR A 106 23.98 -3.03 -11.57
C THR A 106 23.42 -3.74 -10.34
N PRO A 107 22.34 -4.54 -10.49
CA PRO A 107 21.82 -5.33 -9.37
C PRO A 107 22.85 -6.34 -8.88
N ALA A 108 22.77 -6.72 -7.61
CA ALA A 108 23.62 -7.76 -7.03
C ALA A 108 23.41 -9.12 -7.72
N PHE A 109 22.18 -9.41 -8.13
CA PHE A 109 21.82 -10.59 -8.91
C PHE A 109 20.76 -10.24 -9.95
N ALA A 110 20.90 -10.79 -11.16
CA ALA A 110 19.98 -10.52 -12.27
C ALA A 110 19.50 -11.83 -12.93
N ILE A 111 18.21 -12.10 -12.79
CA ILE A 111 17.48 -13.15 -13.50
C ILE A 111 16.95 -12.53 -14.80
N ARG A 112 17.56 -12.89 -15.93
CA ARG A 112 17.30 -12.30 -17.25
C ARG A 112 16.87 -13.33 -18.28
N ASP A 113 16.66 -14.57 -17.85
CA ASP A 113 16.36 -15.74 -18.67
C ASP A 113 14.86 -15.93 -18.91
N LEU A 114 14.01 -14.99 -18.49
CA LEU A 114 12.59 -15.03 -18.80
C LEU A 114 12.36 -14.76 -20.30
N SER A 115 11.85 -15.75 -21.01
CA SER A 115 11.50 -15.63 -22.43
C SER A 115 10.25 -14.78 -22.63
N GLU A 116 10.35 -13.73 -23.43
CA GLU A 116 9.20 -12.89 -23.77
C GLU A 116 8.13 -13.67 -24.54
N ASP A 117 8.53 -14.55 -25.46
CA ASP A 117 7.61 -15.37 -26.25
C ASP A 117 6.84 -16.35 -25.35
N ASP A 118 7.50 -16.94 -24.36
CA ASP A 118 6.83 -17.80 -23.38
C ASP A 118 5.83 -17.02 -22.53
N LEU A 119 6.23 -15.83 -22.04
CA LEU A 119 5.34 -14.93 -21.31
C LEU A 119 4.15 -14.49 -22.17
N ARG A 120 4.35 -14.16 -23.45
CA ARG A 120 3.26 -13.81 -24.37
C ARG A 120 2.33 -14.98 -24.55
N ARG A 121 2.83 -16.18 -24.86
CA ARG A 121 2.03 -17.39 -25.01
C ARG A 121 1.18 -17.66 -23.77
N LYS A 122 1.77 -17.61 -22.56
CA LYS A 122 1.06 -17.80 -21.29
C LYS A 122 0.02 -16.70 -21.04
N ALA A 123 0.35 -15.45 -21.31
CA ALA A 123 -0.57 -14.32 -21.15
C ALA A 123 -1.82 -14.43 -22.04
N HIS A 124 -1.71 -15.11 -23.18
CA HIS A 124 -2.77 -15.29 -24.17
C HIS A 124 -3.58 -16.58 -24.00
N ILE A 125 -3.34 -17.36 -22.93
CA ILE A 125 -4.18 -18.50 -22.59
C ILE A 125 -5.62 -18.03 -22.36
N GLY A 126 -6.56 -18.76 -22.97
CA GLY A 126 -7.98 -18.43 -22.94
C GLY A 126 -8.60 -18.46 -21.54
N ASN A 127 -8.25 -19.45 -20.72
CA ASN A 127 -8.63 -19.50 -19.32
C ASN A 127 -7.79 -18.50 -18.52
N ARG A 128 -8.43 -17.47 -17.94
CA ARG A 128 -7.71 -16.40 -17.23
C ARG A 128 -7.10 -16.85 -15.90
N HIS A 129 -7.71 -17.79 -15.17
CA HIS A 129 -7.11 -18.30 -13.94
C HIS A 129 -5.80 -19.04 -14.26
N GLU A 130 -5.83 -19.88 -15.29
CA GLU A 130 -4.65 -20.57 -15.80
C GLU A 130 -3.59 -19.60 -16.30
N ALA A 131 -3.96 -18.65 -17.16
CA ALA A 131 -3.04 -17.67 -17.74
C ALA A 131 -2.27 -16.89 -16.67
N ILE A 132 -2.98 -16.38 -15.66
CA ILE A 132 -2.38 -15.58 -14.60
C ILE A 132 -1.53 -16.46 -13.69
N LYS A 133 -2.00 -17.66 -13.32
CA LYS A 133 -1.23 -18.60 -12.52
C LYS A 133 0.08 -19.00 -13.21
N GLU A 134 0.05 -19.41 -14.48
CA GLU A 134 1.24 -19.81 -15.25
C GLU A 134 2.22 -18.64 -15.45
N LEU A 135 1.70 -17.42 -15.66
CA LEU A 135 2.54 -16.22 -15.68
C LEU A 135 3.22 -16.00 -14.32
N VAL A 136 2.49 -16.07 -13.23
CA VAL A 136 3.04 -15.87 -11.88
C VAL A 136 4.01 -16.99 -11.49
N ASP A 137 3.70 -18.25 -11.82
CA ASP A 137 4.60 -19.41 -11.65
C ASP A 137 5.98 -19.11 -12.25
N THR A 138 6.01 -18.55 -13.46
CA THR A 138 7.25 -18.20 -14.17
C THR A 138 8.16 -17.27 -13.36
N TYR A 139 7.58 -16.29 -12.63
CA TYR A 139 8.36 -15.38 -11.78
C TYR A 139 8.64 -15.98 -10.40
N VAL A 140 7.63 -16.57 -9.76
CA VAL A 140 7.69 -17.09 -8.39
C VAL A 140 8.68 -18.24 -8.30
N ASP A 141 8.54 -19.24 -9.16
CA ASP A 141 9.35 -20.46 -9.11
C ASP A 141 10.82 -20.12 -9.40
N ARG A 142 11.05 -19.22 -10.36
CA ARG A 142 12.40 -18.76 -10.72
C ARG A 142 13.06 -17.95 -9.59
N LEU A 143 12.32 -17.09 -8.89
CA LEU A 143 12.81 -16.35 -7.72
C LEU A 143 13.13 -17.28 -6.55
N ILE A 144 12.22 -18.20 -6.22
CA ILE A 144 12.40 -19.15 -5.12
C ILE A 144 13.60 -20.06 -5.39
N ALA A 145 13.72 -20.58 -6.62
CA ALA A 145 14.84 -21.42 -7.02
C ALA A 145 16.19 -20.69 -6.89
N GLU A 146 16.24 -19.40 -7.25
CA GLU A 146 17.46 -18.61 -7.11
C GLU A 146 17.79 -18.36 -5.64
N ILE A 147 16.84 -17.87 -4.85
CA ILE A 147 17.07 -17.50 -3.45
C ILE A 147 17.53 -18.69 -2.60
N LYS A 148 17.02 -19.91 -2.88
CA LYS A 148 17.48 -21.14 -2.21
C LYS A 148 18.96 -21.46 -2.47
N ARG A 149 19.56 -20.91 -3.53
CA ARG A 149 20.96 -21.14 -3.91
C ARG A 149 21.90 -20.03 -3.48
N LEU A 150 21.36 -18.85 -3.16
CA LEU A 150 22.17 -17.69 -2.77
C LEU A 150 22.55 -17.77 -1.30
N GLU A 151 23.85 -17.66 -1.02
CA GLU A 151 24.35 -17.53 0.35
C GLU A 151 24.03 -16.16 0.94
N ASP A 152 24.07 -15.11 0.11
CA ASP A 152 23.78 -13.72 0.49
C ASP A 152 22.74 -13.10 -0.46
N PRO A 153 21.44 -13.38 -0.24
CA PRO A 153 20.36 -12.94 -1.12
C PRO A 153 20.13 -11.41 -1.05
N PRO A 154 19.63 -10.79 -2.13
CA PRO A 154 19.21 -9.40 -2.10
C PRO A 154 18.15 -9.08 -1.05
N GLN A 155 18.16 -7.85 -0.55
CA GLN A 155 17.18 -7.36 0.42
C GLN A 155 15.77 -7.24 -0.19
N PHE A 156 15.70 -6.96 -1.48
CA PHE A 156 14.47 -6.95 -2.27
C PHE A 156 14.77 -7.17 -3.76
N TRP A 157 13.73 -7.46 -4.54
CA TRP A 157 13.83 -7.72 -5.98
C TRP A 157 12.97 -6.75 -6.79
N TYR A 158 13.54 -6.20 -7.85
CA TYR A 158 12.77 -5.56 -8.91
C TYR A 158 12.20 -6.62 -9.85
N ALA A 159 10.87 -6.70 -9.93
CA ALA A 159 10.18 -7.49 -10.94
C ALA A 159 9.74 -6.55 -12.07
N VAL A 160 10.54 -6.50 -13.15
CA VAL A 160 10.29 -5.60 -14.28
C VAL A 160 9.51 -6.35 -15.35
N ILE A 161 8.22 -6.04 -15.41
CA ILE A 161 7.28 -6.74 -16.27
C ILE A 161 7.09 -6.04 -17.61
N PRO A 162 6.98 -6.80 -18.70
CA PRO A 162 6.54 -6.27 -19.98
C PRO A 162 5.14 -5.65 -19.89
N GLU A 163 4.86 -4.69 -20.78
CA GLU A 163 3.59 -3.96 -20.75
C GLU A 163 2.35 -4.89 -20.88
N PHE A 164 2.44 -5.89 -21.76
CA PHE A 164 1.32 -6.82 -21.98
C PHE A 164 1.02 -7.68 -20.75
N VAL A 165 2.01 -7.98 -19.91
CA VAL A 165 1.79 -8.72 -18.65
C VAL A 165 0.95 -7.88 -17.70
N TYR A 166 1.15 -6.57 -17.65
CA TYR A 166 0.28 -5.67 -16.90
C TYR A 166 -1.10 -5.57 -17.55
N GLU A 167 -1.18 -5.35 -18.86
CA GLU A 167 -2.44 -5.17 -19.57
C GLU A 167 -3.35 -6.40 -19.40
N LEU A 168 -2.82 -7.61 -19.63
CA LEU A 168 -3.54 -8.88 -19.54
C LEU A 168 -3.59 -9.46 -18.12
N GLY A 169 -2.77 -8.93 -17.20
CA GLY A 169 -2.67 -9.33 -15.80
C GLY A 169 -3.77 -8.81 -14.88
N ARG A 170 -4.74 -8.05 -15.40
CA ARG A 170 -5.82 -7.42 -14.62
C ARG A 170 -7.08 -8.32 -14.59
N PRO A 171 -7.88 -8.27 -13.52
CA PRO A 171 -9.02 -9.18 -13.34
C PRO A 171 -10.06 -9.19 -14.45
N GLN A 172 -10.29 -8.03 -15.09
CA GLN A 172 -11.29 -7.84 -16.14
C GLN A 172 -10.70 -7.89 -17.57
N SER A 173 -9.41 -8.23 -17.71
CA SER A 173 -8.78 -8.32 -19.03
C SER A 173 -9.19 -9.60 -19.74
N ALA A 174 -9.47 -9.47 -21.04
CA ALA A 174 -9.82 -10.58 -21.92
C ALA A 174 -8.86 -10.64 -23.12
N VAL A 175 -8.63 -11.86 -23.62
CA VAL A 175 -7.85 -12.10 -24.83
C VAL A 175 -8.81 -12.25 -26.01
N SER A 176 -8.48 -11.60 -27.13
CA SER A 176 -9.24 -11.68 -28.38
C SER A 176 -9.34 -13.15 -28.85
N LYS A 177 -10.35 -13.49 -29.65
CA LYS A 177 -10.46 -14.87 -30.18
C LYS A 177 -9.31 -15.23 -31.12
N ALA A 178 -8.78 -14.25 -31.85
CA ALA A 178 -7.71 -14.45 -32.83
C ALA A 178 -6.36 -14.74 -32.17
N ASP A 179 -6.10 -14.10 -31.02
CA ASP A 179 -4.82 -14.22 -30.31
C ASP A 179 -4.85 -15.29 -29.21
N ARG A 180 -5.97 -16.01 -29.05
CA ARG A 180 -6.18 -16.95 -27.94
C ARG A 180 -5.41 -18.25 -28.14
N VAL A 181 -4.64 -18.62 -27.11
CA VAL A 181 -3.96 -19.91 -27.03
C VAL A 181 -4.82 -20.88 -26.18
N PRO A 182 -4.97 -22.16 -26.58
CA PRO A 182 -5.64 -23.16 -25.75
C PRO A 182 -4.85 -23.40 -24.47
N GLY A 183 -5.56 -23.48 -23.35
CA GLY A 183 -5.01 -23.87 -22.05
C GLY A 183 -4.94 -25.40 -21.90
N LYS A 184 -4.24 -25.84 -20.87
CA LYS A 184 -4.16 -27.24 -20.44
C LYS A 184 -5.38 -27.64 -19.60
N ILE A 185 -6.00 -26.69 -18.90
CA ILE A 185 -7.09 -26.97 -17.97
C ILE A 185 -8.39 -27.13 -18.73
N LEU A 186 -8.98 -28.31 -18.62
CA LEU A 186 -10.25 -28.66 -19.27
C LEU A 186 -11.46 -28.42 -18.34
N VAL A 187 -11.24 -28.41 -17.04
CA VAL A 187 -12.28 -28.18 -16.02
C VAL A 187 -12.69 -26.71 -16.03
N SER A 188 -14.00 -26.45 -16.10
CA SER A 188 -14.55 -25.09 -15.98
C SER A 188 -14.64 -24.63 -14.52
N GLU A 189 -14.65 -23.30 -14.30
CA GLU A 189 -14.82 -22.70 -12.97
C GLU A 189 -16.03 -23.26 -12.22
N LYS A 190 -17.16 -23.45 -12.91
CA LYS A 190 -18.39 -24.03 -12.34
C LYS A 190 -18.21 -25.49 -11.90
N GLN A 191 -17.40 -26.26 -12.61
CA GLN A 191 -17.11 -27.65 -12.25
C GLN A 191 -16.15 -27.69 -11.05
N ALA A 192 -15.11 -26.84 -11.04
CA ALA A 192 -14.18 -26.71 -9.93
C ALA A 192 -14.87 -26.30 -8.61
N SER A 193 -15.82 -25.36 -8.64
CA SER A 193 -16.60 -25.00 -7.44
C SER A 193 -17.41 -26.17 -6.88
N LYS A 194 -18.00 -27.01 -7.75
CA LYS A 194 -18.75 -28.21 -7.32
C LYS A 194 -17.82 -29.27 -6.71
N MET A 195 -16.60 -29.37 -7.22
CA MET A 195 -15.57 -30.31 -6.75
C MET A 195 -15.05 -30.00 -5.34
N THR A 196 -15.34 -28.82 -4.79
CA THR A 196 -15.00 -28.49 -3.39
C THR A 196 -15.83 -29.31 -2.38
N TYR A 197 -17.02 -29.79 -2.78
CA TYR A 197 -17.95 -30.52 -1.92
C TYR A 197 -18.19 -31.96 -2.37
N GLN A 198 -17.92 -32.27 -3.64
CA GLN A 198 -17.99 -33.61 -4.21
C GLN A 198 -16.63 -33.98 -4.78
N ALA A 199 -15.96 -34.96 -4.16
CA ALA A 199 -14.69 -35.48 -4.67
C ALA A 199 -14.86 -35.92 -6.14
N SER A 200 -13.89 -35.57 -6.98
CA SER A 200 -13.94 -36.01 -8.38
C SER A 200 -13.56 -37.49 -8.44
N LEU A 201 -14.13 -38.20 -9.42
CA LEU A 201 -13.69 -39.57 -9.72
C LEU A 201 -12.29 -39.59 -10.36
N PHE A 202 -11.78 -38.44 -10.80
CA PHE A 202 -10.46 -38.30 -11.42
C PHE A 202 -9.59 -37.32 -10.63
N ALA A 203 -8.46 -37.82 -10.12
CA ALA A 203 -7.48 -37.01 -9.37
C ALA A 203 -6.87 -35.85 -10.20
N GLN A 204 -6.94 -35.92 -11.54
CA GLN A 204 -6.47 -34.84 -12.40
C GLN A 204 -7.43 -33.63 -12.37
N ASP A 205 -8.74 -33.86 -12.23
CA ASP A 205 -9.73 -32.78 -12.17
C ASP A 205 -9.59 -31.97 -10.87
N GLU A 206 -9.21 -32.64 -9.78
CA GLU A 206 -8.97 -31.98 -8.49
C GLU A 206 -7.73 -31.06 -8.56
N LYS A 207 -6.66 -31.52 -9.21
CA LYS A 207 -5.47 -30.69 -9.47
C LYS A 207 -5.78 -29.50 -10.38
N ASP A 208 -6.58 -29.73 -11.42
CA ASP A 208 -7.03 -28.68 -12.33
C ASP A 208 -7.93 -27.65 -11.60
N ALA A 209 -8.71 -28.09 -10.61
CA ALA A 209 -9.56 -27.23 -9.79
C ALA A 209 -8.76 -26.28 -8.87
N GLU A 210 -7.57 -26.67 -8.42
CA GLU A 210 -6.69 -25.82 -7.58
C GLU A 210 -6.36 -24.47 -8.24
N VAL A 211 -6.34 -24.41 -9.57
CA VAL A 211 -6.03 -23.17 -10.30
C VAL A 211 -7.10 -22.09 -10.08
N TYR A 212 -8.34 -22.49 -9.80
CA TYR A 212 -9.42 -21.57 -9.47
C TYR A 212 -9.35 -21.04 -8.03
N GLN A 213 -8.47 -21.60 -7.18
CA GLN A 213 -8.20 -21.06 -5.86
C GLN A 213 -7.43 -19.73 -5.91
N TYR A 214 -6.77 -19.44 -7.05
CA TYR A 214 -5.98 -18.23 -7.23
C TYR A 214 -6.77 -17.11 -7.92
N GLU A 215 -6.47 -15.87 -7.54
CA GLU A 215 -7.11 -14.69 -8.12
C GLU A 215 -6.54 -14.34 -9.52
N LYS A 216 -7.38 -13.76 -10.38
CA LYS A 216 -7.06 -13.28 -11.74
C LYS A 216 -6.24 -11.99 -11.78
N ASN A 217 -5.45 -11.68 -10.75
CA ASN A 217 -4.62 -10.48 -10.69
C ASN A 217 -3.14 -10.83 -10.50
N PHE A 218 -2.34 -10.58 -11.54
CA PHE A 218 -0.91 -10.90 -11.54
C PHE A 218 -0.16 -10.32 -10.35
N ARG A 219 -0.34 -9.02 -10.06
CA ARG A 219 0.37 -8.34 -8.96
C ARG A 219 0.01 -8.94 -7.60
N ARG A 220 -1.28 -9.15 -7.35
CA ARG A 220 -1.77 -9.64 -6.05
C ARG A 220 -1.32 -11.08 -5.82
N GLN A 221 -1.49 -11.95 -6.82
CA GLN A 221 -1.07 -13.34 -6.75
C GLN A 221 0.46 -13.48 -6.61
N LEU A 222 1.24 -12.70 -7.37
CA LEU A 222 2.71 -12.67 -7.25
C LEU A 222 3.15 -12.31 -5.84
N LYS A 223 2.62 -11.22 -5.27
CA LYS A 223 2.98 -10.81 -3.91
C LYS A 223 2.54 -11.85 -2.87
N ALA A 224 1.31 -12.36 -2.98
CA ALA A 224 0.75 -13.34 -2.04
C ALA A 224 1.63 -14.58 -1.93
N ARG A 225 2.03 -15.16 -3.06
CA ARG A 225 2.85 -16.38 -3.10
C ARG A 225 4.28 -16.18 -2.63
N LEU A 226 4.77 -14.95 -2.62
CA LEU A 226 6.11 -14.62 -2.14
C LEU A 226 6.16 -14.31 -0.64
N LEU A 227 5.00 -14.19 0.04
CA LEU A 227 4.92 -13.93 1.48
C LEU A 227 5.52 -15.07 2.31
N ASP A 228 5.17 -16.33 2.02
CA ASP A 228 5.68 -17.51 2.73
C ASP A 228 7.20 -17.65 2.62
N HIS A 229 7.79 -17.13 1.54
CA HIS A 229 9.23 -17.12 1.30
C HIS A 229 9.93 -15.84 1.79
N LYS A 230 9.18 -14.88 2.36
CA LYS A 230 9.68 -13.58 2.83
C LYS A 230 10.43 -12.80 1.74
N ILE A 231 10.01 -12.93 0.48
CA ILE A 231 10.67 -12.27 -0.65
C ILE A 231 10.01 -10.91 -0.88
N VAL A 232 10.76 -9.82 -0.65
CA VAL A 232 10.27 -8.46 -0.89
C VAL A 232 10.41 -8.10 -2.37
N THR A 233 9.35 -7.59 -2.99
CA THR A 233 9.35 -7.24 -4.42
C THR A 233 8.85 -5.81 -4.69
N GLN A 234 9.52 -5.16 -5.64
CA GLN A 234 9.09 -3.93 -6.28
C GLN A 234 8.73 -4.23 -7.74
N ILE A 235 7.43 -4.30 -8.03
CA ILE A 235 6.94 -4.56 -9.38
C ILE A 235 6.92 -3.24 -10.16
N VAL A 236 7.56 -3.21 -11.32
CA VAL A 236 7.62 -2.02 -12.19
C VAL A 236 7.36 -2.44 -13.63
N ARG A 237 6.71 -1.57 -14.40
CA ARG A 237 6.51 -1.77 -15.84
C ARG A 237 7.69 -1.20 -16.59
N GLU A 238 8.18 -1.88 -17.61
CA GLU A 238 9.24 -1.38 -18.50
C GLU A 238 8.90 0.00 -19.09
N THR A 239 7.61 0.24 -19.41
CA THR A 239 7.12 1.53 -19.92
C THR A 239 7.16 2.66 -18.89
N THR A 240 7.34 2.36 -17.60
CA THR A 240 7.62 3.37 -16.56
C THR A 240 9.09 3.76 -16.56
N LEU A 241 9.97 2.78 -16.72
CA LEU A 241 11.42 2.96 -16.61
C LEU A 241 12.00 3.64 -17.86
N ALA A 242 11.55 3.20 -19.04
CA ALA A 242 12.05 3.69 -20.32
C ALA A 242 10.88 4.02 -21.29
N PRO A 243 10.00 4.99 -20.97
CA PRO A 243 8.83 5.32 -21.79
C PRO A 243 9.19 5.65 -23.25
N GLY A 244 10.36 6.23 -23.51
CA GLY A 244 10.85 6.55 -24.85
C GLY A 244 11.17 5.34 -25.74
N ARG A 245 11.38 4.16 -25.15
CA ARG A 245 11.56 2.90 -25.90
C ARG A 245 10.23 2.30 -26.39
N PHE A 246 9.11 2.77 -25.85
CA PHE A 246 7.77 2.22 -26.12
C PHE A 246 6.87 3.32 -26.67
N LEU A 247 7.00 3.61 -27.96
CA LEU A 247 6.25 4.65 -28.65
C LEU A 247 4.97 4.09 -29.26
N LYS A 248 3.96 4.94 -29.47
CA LYS A 248 2.78 4.57 -30.25
C LYS A 248 3.16 4.46 -31.72
N ALA A 249 2.61 3.48 -32.42
CA ALA A 249 2.85 3.29 -33.84
C ALA A 249 2.61 4.59 -34.63
N GLY A 250 3.63 5.01 -35.39
CA GLY A 250 3.56 6.21 -36.24
C GLY A 250 3.66 7.56 -35.50
N THR A 251 4.05 7.59 -34.22
CA THR A 251 4.24 8.85 -33.48
C THR A 251 5.45 8.79 -32.54
N ASP A 252 6.06 9.94 -32.22
CA ASP A 252 7.11 10.05 -31.19
C ASP A 252 6.56 10.11 -29.76
N GLN A 253 5.26 9.83 -29.57
CA GLN A 253 4.65 9.85 -28.26
C GLN A 253 4.77 8.49 -27.57
N PRO A 254 5.11 8.44 -26.27
CA PRO A 254 5.06 7.21 -25.51
C PRO A 254 3.69 6.53 -25.56
N LYS A 255 3.68 5.20 -25.59
CA LYS A 255 2.49 4.34 -25.53
C LYS A 255 1.62 4.69 -24.32
N ARG A 256 2.27 5.05 -23.20
CA ARG A 256 1.62 5.46 -21.96
C ARG A 256 2.15 6.81 -21.47
N ARG A 257 1.22 7.65 -21.02
CA ARG A 257 1.55 8.87 -20.27
C ARG A 257 2.08 8.50 -18.88
N VAL A 258 3.27 8.98 -18.56
CA VAL A 258 3.91 8.80 -17.26
C VAL A 258 4.12 10.15 -16.56
N GLU A 259 4.44 10.12 -15.27
CA GLU A 259 4.89 11.30 -14.54
C GLU A 259 6.29 11.73 -15.01
N ASP A 260 6.74 12.91 -14.60
CA ASP A 260 8.08 13.39 -14.94
C ASP A 260 9.18 12.47 -14.34
N PRO A 261 10.36 12.39 -14.98
CA PRO A 261 11.44 11.50 -14.55
C PRO A 261 11.87 11.70 -13.09
N ALA A 262 11.93 12.96 -12.61
CA ALA A 262 12.31 13.25 -11.22
C ALA A 262 11.25 12.70 -10.25
N THR A 263 9.95 12.89 -10.52
CA THR A 263 8.88 12.31 -9.70
C THR A 263 8.91 10.78 -9.70
N ILE A 264 9.18 10.13 -10.83
CA ILE A 264 9.35 8.67 -10.91
C ILE A 264 10.55 8.22 -10.05
N ALA A 265 11.67 8.93 -10.14
CA ALA A 265 12.86 8.66 -9.36
C ALA A 265 12.61 8.80 -7.86
N TRP A 266 11.93 9.86 -7.41
CA TRP A 266 11.51 10.03 -6.01
C TRP A 266 10.68 8.84 -5.52
N LYS A 267 9.67 8.43 -6.30
CA LYS A 267 8.76 7.31 -5.94
C LYS A 267 9.51 6.00 -5.79
N LEU A 268 10.20 5.59 -6.86
CA LEU A 268 10.86 4.28 -6.91
C LEU A 268 12.06 4.21 -5.96
N SER A 269 12.86 5.28 -5.85
CA SER A 269 14.04 5.29 -4.97
C SER A 269 13.66 5.28 -3.49
N THR A 270 12.63 6.03 -3.09
CA THR A 270 12.12 5.99 -1.71
C THR A 270 11.58 4.60 -1.37
N GLY A 271 10.81 4.01 -2.29
CA GLY A 271 10.30 2.64 -2.13
C GLY A 271 11.41 1.62 -1.98
N SER A 272 12.50 1.77 -2.72
CA SER A 272 13.69 0.91 -2.64
C SER A 272 14.45 1.08 -1.33
N TYR A 273 14.65 2.32 -0.88
CA TYR A 273 15.26 2.60 0.41
C TYR A 273 14.46 1.93 1.53
N TYR A 274 13.14 2.09 1.54
CA TYR A 274 12.27 1.44 2.53
C TYR A 274 12.29 -0.09 2.46
N LYS A 275 12.23 -0.66 1.25
CA LYS A 275 12.27 -2.12 1.06
C LYS A 275 13.62 -2.74 1.45
N SER A 276 14.71 -1.97 1.40
CA SER A 276 16.01 -2.34 1.94
C SER A 276 16.09 -2.30 3.47
N GLY A 277 15.00 -1.90 4.15
CA GLY A 277 14.93 -1.75 5.61
C GLY A 277 15.38 -0.37 6.11
N GLY A 278 15.41 0.64 5.24
CA GLY A 278 15.66 2.02 5.63
C GLY A 278 14.37 2.75 6.04
N ARG A 279 14.47 3.80 6.85
CA ARG A 279 13.34 4.68 7.21
C ARG A 279 13.60 6.08 6.65
N PRO A 280 12.95 6.47 5.54
CA PRO A 280 13.29 7.71 4.87
C PRO A 280 12.88 8.95 5.69
N TRP A 281 11.79 8.87 6.45
CA TRP A 281 11.36 9.91 7.40
C TRP A 281 10.44 9.29 8.45
N GLN A 282 10.16 10.04 9.51
CA GLN A 282 9.13 9.71 10.50
C GLN A 282 8.24 10.92 10.79
N LEU A 283 7.15 10.73 11.52
CA LEU A 283 6.34 11.86 12.00
C LEU A 283 7.10 12.61 13.09
N ALA A 284 7.15 13.93 13.02
CA ALA A 284 7.72 14.74 14.08
C ALA A 284 6.69 14.94 15.21
N GLY A 285 7.16 14.93 16.46
CA GLY A 285 6.33 15.30 17.61
C GLY A 285 5.16 14.35 17.89
N VAL A 286 5.28 13.06 17.56
CA VAL A 286 4.26 12.06 17.91
C VAL A 286 4.16 11.93 19.42
N ARG A 287 2.93 11.79 19.93
CA ARG A 287 2.66 11.59 21.34
C ARG A 287 3.30 10.27 21.81
N PRO A 288 4.06 10.27 22.93
CA PRO A 288 4.66 9.05 23.44
C PRO A 288 3.58 8.06 23.90
N GLY A 289 3.82 6.76 23.73
CA GLY A 289 2.91 5.71 24.20
C GLY A 289 1.69 5.47 23.30
N VAL A 290 1.58 6.10 22.13
CA VAL A 290 0.44 5.91 21.22
C VAL A 290 0.74 4.84 20.17
N CYS A 291 -0.22 3.92 19.98
CA CYS A 291 -0.19 2.89 18.95
C CYS A 291 -1.45 3.00 18.06
N TYR A 292 -1.28 2.95 16.74
CA TYR A 292 -2.39 2.99 15.79
C TYR A 292 -2.54 1.64 15.08
N VAL A 293 -3.76 1.13 15.03
CA VAL A 293 -4.11 -0.12 14.36
C VAL A 293 -5.20 0.11 13.33
N GLY A 294 -4.95 -0.24 12.09
CA GLY A 294 -5.97 -0.28 11.04
C GLY A 294 -6.58 -1.68 10.89
N LEU A 295 -7.90 -1.81 11.01
CA LEU A 295 -8.62 -3.05 10.74
C LEU A 295 -9.02 -3.14 9.27
N VAL A 296 -8.84 -4.33 8.71
CA VAL A 296 -9.15 -4.67 7.33
C VAL A 296 -9.97 -5.93 7.30
N TYR A 297 -11.03 -5.93 6.50
CA TYR A 297 -11.81 -7.12 6.25
C TYR A 297 -11.89 -7.38 4.76
N LYS A 298 -11.74 -8.65 4.38
CA LYS A 298 -11.91 -9.09 2.99
C LYS A 298 -12.67 -10.40 2.94
N GLN A 299 -13.83 -10.39 2.30
CA GLN A 299 -14.58 -11.61 2.00
C GLN A 299 -13.78 -12.53 1.08
N GLN A 300 -13.81 -13.83 1.37
CA GLN A 300 -13.26 -14.82 0.45
C GLN A 300 -14.31 -15.20 -0.59
N PRO A 301 -13.99 -15.09 -1.90
CA PRO A 301 -14.96 -15.36 -2.96
C PRO A 301 -15.30 -16.85 -3.13
N GLN A 302 -14.55 -17.75 -2.49
CA GLN A 302 -14.68 -19.21 -2.66
C GLN A 302 -15.61 -19.89 -1.64
N ASN A 303 -16.05 -19.18 -0.59
CA ASN A 303 -17.04 -19.72 0.34
C ASN A 303 -18.44 -19.36 -0.16
N GLU A 304 -19.36 -20.34 -0.23
CA GLU A 304 -20.78 -20.07 -0.49
C GLU A 304 -21.39 -19.16 0.59
N ASP A 305 -20.86 -19.22 1.81
CA ASP A 305 -21.27 -18.31 2.89
C ASP A 305 -20.53 -16.97 2.79
N HIS A 306 -21.21 -15.98 2.19
CA HIS A 306 -20.77 -14.59 2.09
C HIS A 306 -20.45 -13.92 3.44
N ARG A 307 -20.81 -14.55 4.56
CA ARG A 307 -20.45 -14.06 5.90
C ARG A 307 -18.96 -14.24 6.21
N TYR A 308 -18.28 -15.19 5.56
CA TYR A 308 -16.87 -15.47 5.84
C TYR A 308 -15.94 -14.41 5.25
N ALA A 309 -15.09 -13.84 6.12
CA ALA A 309 -14.08 -12.88 5.74
C ALA A 309 -12.76 -13.16 6.48
N CYS A 310 -11.66 -12.77 5.85
CA CYS A 310 -10.36 -12.68 6.51
C CYS A 310 -10.25 -11.28 7.13
N CYS A 311 -9.98 -11.23 8.43
CA CYS A 311 -9.58 -10.00 9.10
C CYS A 311 -8.05 -9.88 9.04
N ALA A 312 -7.54 -8.68 8.80
CA ALA A 312 -6.13 -8.35 8.98
C ALA A 312 -6.01 -7.03 9.73
N ALA A 313 -4.97 -6.91 10.53
CA ALA A 313 -4.64 -5.67 11.25
C ALA A 313 -3.30 -5.13 10.78
N GLN A 314 -3.18 -3.82 10.78
CA GLN A 314 -1.95 -3.12 10.44
C GLN A 314 -1.60 -2.19 11.60
N MET A 315 -0.57 -2.54 12.35
CA MET A 315 -0.05 -1.70 13.41
C MET A 315 0.93 -0.69 12.78
N PHE A 316 0.81 0.57 13.17
CA PHE A 316 1.73 1.65 12.83
C PHE A 316 2.22 2.34 14.09
N LEU A 317 3.54 2.52 14.15
CA LEU A 317 4.23 3.18 15.24
C LEU A 317 4.61 4.61 14.86
N ALA A 318 5.02 5.39 15.86
CA ALA A 318 5.42 6.78 15.70
C ALA A 318 6.58 6.99 14.69
N ASP A 319 7.49 6.02 14.61
CA ASP A 319 8.63 6.02 13.71
C ASP A 319 8.27 5.65 12.25
N GLY A 320 6.99 5.41 11.98
CA GLY A 320 6.48 5.02 10.67
C GLY A 320 6.66 3.54 10.34
N GLU A 321 7.23 2.74 11.24
CA GLU A 321 7.26 1.29 11.07
C GLU A 321 5.85 0.69 11.13
N GLY A 322 5.63 -0.29 10.24
CA GLY A 322 4.35 -0.98 10.14
C GLY A 322 4.53 -2.49 10.18
N VAL A 323 3.67 -3.17 10.93
CA VAL A 323 3.58 -4.65 10.95
C VAL A 323 2.17 -5.05 10.55
N VAL A 324 2.06 -6.04 9.68
CA VAL A 324 0.77 -6.60 9.25
C VAL A 324 0.56 -7.94 9.93
N PHE A 325 -0.60 -8.06 10.56
CA PHE A 325 -1.08 -9.26 11.22
C PHE A 325 -2.24 -9.82 10.39
N ARG A 326 -2.13 -11.08 9.99
CA ARG A 326 -3.26 -11.81 9.43
C ARG A 326 -4.05 -12.40 10.59
N GLY A 327 -5.32 -12.03 10.71
CA GLY A 327 -6.25 -12.61 11.67
C GLY A 327 -6.95 -13.85 11.10
N ALA A 328 -7.64 -14.56 11.99
CA ALA A 328 -8.37 -15.77 11.66
C ALA A 328 -9.47 -15.52 10.61
N LEU A 329 -9.71 -16.53 9.78
CA LEU A 329 -10.90 -16.62 8.94
C LEU A 329 -12.12 -16.94 9.82
N GLY A 330 -13.20 -16.19 9.62
CA GLY A 330 -14.44 -16.43 10.33
C GLY A 330 -15.62 -15.66 9.73
N PRO A 331 -16.84 -15.86 10.25
CA PRO A 331 -18.07 -15.27 9.75
C PRO A 331 -18.21 -13.79 10.16
N TRP A 332 -17.21 -12.97 9.83
CA TRP A 332 -17.13 -11.58 10.27
C TRP A 332 -18.09 -10.63 9.55
N TYR A 333 -18.62 -11.00 8.40
CA TYR A 333 -19.52 -10.14 7.64
C TYR A 333 -20.99 -10.37 8.01
N ASN A 334 -21.66 -9.29 8.41
CA ASN A 334 -23.09 -9.27 8.63
C ASN A 334 -23.82 -8.79 7.35
N PRO A 335 -24.62 -9.65 6.69
CA PRO A 335 -25.32 -9.31 5.44
C PRO A 335 -26.39 -8.21 5.60
N ASP A 336 -27.02 -8.12 6.78
CA ASP A 336 -28.13 -7.20 7.03
C ASP A 336 -27.63 -5.77 7.22
N THR A 337 -26.58 -5.61 8.04
CA THR A 337 -25.99 -4.30 8.33
C THR A 337 -24.92 -3.91 7.31
N ARG A 338 -24.46 -4.86 6.49
CA ARG A 338 -23.32 -4.74 5.55
C ARG A 338 -22.04 -4.27 6.24
N GLN A 339 -21.82 -4.73 7.47
CA GLN A 339 -20.67 -4.38 8.29
C GLN A 339 -19.88 -5.61 8.69
N TYR A 340 -18.62 -5.39 9.05
CA TYR A 340 -17.73 -6.43 9.54
C TYR A 340 -17.50 -6.26 11.02
N HIS A 341 -17.63 -7.36 11.77
CA HIS A 341 -17.44 -7.42 13.21
C HIS A 341 -16.70 -8.70 13.57
N LEU A 342 -15.69 -8.59 14.43
CA LEU A 342 -15.04 -9.77 15.03
C LEU A 342 -15.89 -10.30 16.19
N ASP A 343 -15.73 -11.58 16.52
CA ASP A 343 -16.17 -12.05 17.84
C ASP A 343 -15.20 -11.55 18.93
N ALA A 344 -15.63 -11.65 20.19
CA ALA A 344 -14.84 -11.20 21.34
C ALA A 344 -13.47 -11.88 21.42
N ASP A 345 -13.40 -13.18 21.15
CA ASP A 345 -12.16 -13.96 21.25
C ASP A 345 -11.15 -13.57 20.16
N ALA A 346 -11.60 -13.35 18.93
CA ALA A 346 -10.76 -12.91 17.82
C ALA A 346 -10.27 -11.48 18.04
N ALA A 347 -11.15 -10.58 18.51
CA ALA A 347 -10.76 -9.22 18.87
C ALA A 347 -9.72 -9.20 20.01
N TYR A 348 -9.92 -10.04 21.04
CA TYR A 348 -8.98 -10.20 22.16
C TYR A 348 -7.61 -10.67 21.69
N ARG A 349 -7.56 -11.74 20.88
CA ARG A 349 -6.30 -12.28 20.33
C ARG A 349 -5.57 -11.24 19.49
N LEU A 350 -6.29 -10.50 18.65
CA LEU A 350 -5.73 -9.48 17.77
C LEU A 350 -5.10 -8.32 18.56
N ALA A 351 -5.83 -7.74 19.52
CA ALA A 351 -5.30 -6.67 20.35
C ALA A 351 -4.15 -7.14 21.24
N SER A 352 -4.23 -8.34 21.82
CA SER A 352 -3.14 -8.91 22.62
C SER A 352 -1.87 -9.06 21.81
N THR A 353 -1.98 -9.51 20.55
CA THR A 353 -0.84 -9.65 19.64
C THR A 353 -0.21 -8.29 19.33
N VAL A 354 -1.04 -7.27 19.07
CA VAL A 354 -0.54 -5.91 18.81
C VAL A 354 0.16 -5.31 20.04
N ILE A 355 -0.43 -5.44 21.23
CA ILE A 355 0.15 -4.93 22.47
C ILE A 355 1.48 -5.64 22.77
N ALA A 356 1.54 -6.97 22.57
CA ALA A 356 2.77 -7.73 22.73
C ALA A 356 3.87 -7.27 21.75
N GLU A 357 3.54 -7.03 20.48
CA GLU A 357 4.51 -6.54 19.50
C GLU A 357 4.98 -5.11 19.83
N TYR A 358 4.09 -4.23 20.29
CA TYR A 358 4.47 -2.91 20.78
C TYR A 358 5.45 -3.02 21.96
N LYS A 359 5.12 -3.87 22.93
CA LYS A 359 5.96 -4.10 24.12
C LYS A 359 7.32 -4.70 23.78
N ASN A 360 7.40 -5.58 22.79
CA ASN A 360 8.68 -6.13 22.32
C ASN A 360 9.60 -5.05 21.73
N LYS A 361 9.03 -3.96 21.19
CA LYS A 361 9.79 -2.86 20.58
C LYS A 361 10.10 -1.70 21.52
N HIS A 362 9.24 -1.48 22.52
CA HIS A 362 9.30 -0.31 23.40
C HIS A 362 9.54 -0.67 24.88
N ASP A 363 9.67 -1.95 25.21
CA ASP A 363 9.81 -2.50 26.58
C ASP A 363 8.65 -2.13 27.54
N CYS A 364 7.58 -1.52 27.04
CA CYS A 364 6.39 -1.13 27.79
C CYS A 364 5.11 -1.30 26.94
N GLU A 365 3.95 -1.36 27.60
CA GLU A 365 2.66 -1.33 26.90
C GLU A 365 2.33 0.09 26.42
N PRO A 366 1.54 0.24 25.34
CA PRO A 366 1.10 1.56 24.88
C PRO A 366 0.14 2.17 25.90
N THR A 367 0.21 3.48 26.12
CA THR A 367 -0.75 4.20 26.95
C THR A 367 -2.09 4.37 26.24
N GLU A 368 -2.08 4.50 24.91
CA GLU A 368 -3.28 4.62 24.09
C GLU A 368 -3.20 3.71 22.86
N LEU A 369 -4.28 2.97 22.59
CA LEU A 369 -4.43 2.11 21.43
C LEU A 369 -5.59 2.61 20.56
N PHE A 370 -5.28 3.26 19.44
CA PHE A 370 -6.28 3.73 18.49
C PHE A 370 -6.58 2.67 17.45
N ILE A 371 -7.82 2.21 17.40
CA ILE A 371 -8.31 1.20 16.45
C ILE A 371 -9.12 1.92 15.37
N HIS A 372 -8.55 2.02 14.17
CA HIS A 372 -9.15 2.64 12.99
C HIS A 372 -9.88 1.60 12.15
N ALA A 373 -11.15 1.83 11.86
CA ALA A 373 -11.95 0.97 10.99
C ALA A 373 -12.87 1.80 10.08
N GLN A 374 -13.30 1.21 8.97
CA GLN A 374 -14.37 1.78 8.14
C GLN A 374 -15.78 1.46 8.71
N SER A 375 -15.92 0.29 9.34
CA SER A 375 -17.14 -0.16 10.00
C SER A 375 -17.27 0.38 11.43
N ARG A 376 -18.45 0.21 12.04
CA ARG A 376 -18.67 0.51 13.46
C ARG A 376 -18.14 -0.64 14.33
N PHE A 377 -18.01 -0.37 15.62
CA PHE A 377 -17.63 -1.36 16.62
C PHE A 377 -18.87 -1.86 17.39
N ASP A 378 -19.20 -3.14 17.25
CA ASP A 378 -20.25 -3.76 18.05
C ASP A 378 -19.82 -3.98 19.51
N ASP A 379 -20.72 -4.46 20.36
CA ASP A 379 -20.42 -4.65 21.79
C ASP A 379 -19.49 -5.84 22.03
N ALA A 380 -19.58 -6.91 21.23
CA ALA A 380 -18.81 -8.13 21.42
C ALA A 380 -17.34 -7.94 21.04
N GLU A 381 -17.07 -7.36 19.86
CA GLU A 381 -15.71 -7.06 19.43
C GLU A 381 -15.06 -6.01 20.33
N TRP A 382 -15.84 -5.03 20.79
CA TRP A 382 -15.33 -4.02 21.70
C TRP A 382 -14.96 -4.61 23.06
N GLU A 383 -15.77 -5.52 23.60
CA GLU A 383 -15.44 -6.23 24.83
C GLU A 383 -14.14 -7.03 24.70
N GLY A 384 -13.92 -7.68 23.55
CA GLY A 384 -12.67 -8.37 23.25
C GLY A 384 -11.46 -7.44 23.20
N PHE A 385 -11.57 -6.32 22.49
CA PHE A 385 -10.49 -5.30 22.45
C PHE A 385 -10.21 -4.69 23.82
N HIS A 386 -11.26 -4.38 24.58
CA HIS A 386 -11.14 -3.80 25.90
C HIS A 386 -10.52 -4.81 26.89
N SER A 387 -10.94 -6.07 26.86
CA SER A 387 -10.39 -7.14 27.71
C SER A 387 -8.92 -7.43 27.44
N ALA A 388 -8.44 -7.24 26.20
CA ALA A 388 -7.03 -7.39 25.85
C ALA A 388 -6.16 -6.24 26.36
N CYS A 389 -6.75 -5.05 26.50
CA CYS A 389 -6.07 -3.91 27.11
C CYS A 389 -6.05 -4.11 28.63
N SER A 390 -4.86 -4.24 29.21
CA SER A 390 -4.70 -4.10 30.66
C SER A 390 -5.22 -2.71 31.08
N GLY A 391 -5.60 -2.51 32.34
CA GLY A 391 -6.06 -1.20 32.84
C GLY A 391 -5.07 -0.03 32.65
N ALA A 392 -3.85 -0.30 32.16
CA ALA A 392 -2.84 0.70 31.80
C ALA A 392 -2.96 1.22 30.35
N THR A 393 -3.66 0.52 29.46
CA THR A 393 -3.85 0.93 28.05
C THR A 393 -5.27 1.46 27.84
N ASN A 394 -5.41 2.66 27.27
CA ASN A 394 -6.71 3.22 26.87
C ASN A 394 -7.05 2.85 25.41
N PRO A 395 -7.98 1.90 25.14
CA PRO A 395 -8.43 1.62 23.79
C PRO A 395 -9.40 2.70 23.29
N VAL A 396 -9.24 3.13 22.04
CA VAL A 396 -10.12 4.11 21.38
C VAL A 396 -10.53 3.60 20.00
N GLY A 397 -11.83 3.34 19.81
CA GLY A 397 -12.40 2.87 18.53
C GLY A 397 -12.84 4.04 17.66
N VAL A 398 -12.14 4.28 16.55
CA VAL A 398 -12.39 5.39 15.62
C VAL A 398 -12.89 4.85 14.28
N GLN A 399 -14.09 5.26 13.90
CA GLN A 399 -14.61 5.05 12.57
C GLN A 399 -14.16 6.18 11.63
N ILE A 400 -13.55 5.83 10.50
CA ILE A 400 -13.14 6.77 9.46
C ILE A 400 -13.77 6.32 8.14
N GLY A 401 -14.66 7.15 7.61
CA GLY A 401 -15.34 6.90 6.35
C GLY A 401 -15.18 8.07 5.38
N ASP A 402 -15.33 7.80 4.08
CA ASP A 402 -15.49 8.88 3.13
C ASP A 402 -16.89 9.50 3.24
N ALA A 403 -16.95 10.82 3.10
CA ALA A 403 -18.18 11.60 3.08
C ALA A 403 -18.38 12.24 1.70
N TRP A 404 -18.53 11.39 0.67
CA TRP A 404 -18.62 11.83 -0.74
C TRP A 404 -19.84 12.72 -0.99
N ASP A 405 -20.98 12.37 -0.41
CA ASP A 405 -22.28 12.99 -0.69
C ASP A 405 -22.83 13.82 0.48
N ASP A 406 -22.08 13.92 1.58
CA ASP A 406 -22.55 14.61 2.79
C ASP A 406 -22.46 16.13 2.64
N LEU A 407 -21.25 16.63 2.31
CA LEU A 407 -20.97 18.06 2.25
C LEU A 407 -19.73 18.42 1.45
N LYS A 408 -19.74 19.63 0.90
CA LYS A 408 -18.60 20.30 0.28
C LYS A 408 -18.37 21.65 0.95
N LEU A 409 -17.11 22.00 1.17
CA LEU A 409 -16.73 23.32 1.68
C LEU A 409 -16.00 24.08 0.58
N PHE A 410 -16.44 25.31 0.34
CA PHE A 410 -15.86 26.20 -0.66
C PHE A 410 -15.25 27.40 0.04
N ARG A 411 -14.22 27.97 -0.59
CA ARG A 411 -13.62 29.24 -0.17
C ARG A 411 -13.52 30.16 -1.39
N PRO A 412 -13.47 31.49 -1.18
CA PRO A 412 -13.16 32.42 -2.27
C PRO A 412 -11.82 32.08 -2.92
N GLY A 413 -11.74 32.21 -4.24
CA GLY A 413 -10.53 31.98 -5.04
C GLY A 413 -10.59 30.73 -5.93
N ASN A 414 -9.45 30.37 -6.51
CA ASN A 414 -9.35 29.34 -7.54
C ASN A 414 -9.01 27.94 -7.01
N TYR A 415 -8.80 27.81 -5.70
CA TYR A 415 -8.34 26.58 -5.07
C TYR A 415 -9.31 26.14 -3.98
N PRO A 416 -9.43 24.82 -3.75
CA PRO A 416 -10.27 24.31 -2.68
C PRO A 416 -9.75 24.72 -1.30
N VAL A 417 -10.46 24.28 -0.28
CA VAL A 417 -10.08 24.50 1.12
C VAL A 417 -8.68 24.01 1.42
N ILE A 418 -8.05 24.63 2.40
CA ILE A 418 -6.68 24.30 2.80
C ILE A 418 -6.71 22.90 3.42
N ARG A 419 -5.73 22.05 3.07
CA ARG A 419 -5.55 20.77 3.75
C ARG A 419 -5.39 21.01 5.26
N GLY A 420 -6.01 20.16 6.09
CA GLY A 420 -6.10 20.34 7.53
C GLY A 420 -7.33 21.13 8.00
N THR A 421 -8.16 21.64 7.09
CA THR A 421 -9.48 22.19 7.47
C THR A 421 -10.32 21.10 8.13
N ALA A 422 -10.92 21.41 9.28
CA ALA A 422 -11.79 20.51 10.02
C ALA A 422 -13.10 21.20 10.42
N LEU A 423 -14.22 20.49 10.30
CA LEU A 423 -15.53 20.89 10.77
C LEU A 423 -15.93 19.98 11.93
N ILE A 424 -15.92 20.50 13.15
CA ILE A 424 -16.32 19.77 14.35
C ILE A 424 -17.84 19.85 14.51
N VAL A 425 -18.47 18.68 14.53
CA VAL A 425 -19.93 18.53 14.64
C VAL A 425 -20.34 18.24 16.10
N SER A 426 -19.52 17.49 16.82
CA SER A 426 -19.68 17.20 18.25
C SER A 426 -18.34 16.87 18.89
N ALA A 427 -18.33 16.63 20.21
CA ALA A 427 -17.13 16.17 20.92
C ALA A 427 -16.58 14.83 20.41
N ARG A 428 -17.36 14.04 19.67
CA ARG A 428 -16.98 12.71 19.16
C ARG A 428 -17.01 12.59 17.65
N ALA A 429 -17.40 13.62 16.91
CA ALA A 429 -17.59 13.51 15.46
C ALA A 429 -17.26 14.81 14.72
N GLY A 430 -16.71 14.66 13.53
CA GLY A 430 -16.59 15.76 12.58
C GLY A 430 -15.98 15.35 11.25
N TYR A 431 -15.75 16.35 10.40
CA TYR A 431 -15.25 16.18 9.04
C TYR A 431 -13.86 16.79 8.91
N LEU A 432 -12.92 16.06 8.30
CA LEU A 432 -11.54 16.49 8.11
C LEU A 432 -11.15 16.45 6.63
N TRP A 433 -10.66 17.57 6.10
CA TRP A 433 -10.07 17.63 4.77
C TRP A 433 -8.58 17.31 4.82
N THR A 434 -8.27 16.03 4.69
CA THR A 434 -6.91 15.52 4.46
C THR A 434 -6.41 15.76 3.03
N SER A 435 -7.24 16.34 2.16
CA SER A 435 -6.86 16.73 0.81
C SER A 435 -7.42 18.11 0.53
N GLY A 436 -6.64 18.94 -0.13
CA GLY A 436 -7.01 20.32 -0.41
C GLY A 436 -5.82 21.13 -0.89
N TYR A 437 -5.99 22.44 -0.93
CA TYR A 437 -4.89 23.34 -1.27
C TYR A 437 -3.75 23.20 -0.25
N VAL A 438 -2.52 23.04 -0.76
CA VAL A 438 -1.31 22.96 0.06
C VAL A 438 -0.47 24.19 -0.24
N PRO A 439 -0.34 25.15 0.71
CA PRO A 439 0.41 26.38 0.50
C PRO A 439 1.84 26.16 0.01
N ARG A 440 2.57 25.19 0.58
CA ARG A 440 3.94 24.84 0.17
C ARG A 440 4.04 24.40 -1.30
N LEU A 441 3.01 23.75 -1.84
CA LEU A 441 2.99 23.29 -3.24
C LEU A 441 2.37 24.32 -4.19
N ASP A 442 1.79 25.39 -3.66
CA ASP A 442 0.93 26.36 -4.35
C ASP A 442 -0.08 25.71 -5.32
N THR A 443 -0.61 24.55 -4.92
CA THR A 443 -1.59 23.82 -5.72
C THR A 443 -2.34 22.78 -4.89
N TYR A 444 -3.35 22.19 -5.51
CA TYR A 444 -4.00 20.97 -5.05
C TYR A 444 -3.67 19.84 -6.04
N MET A 445 -3.10 18.75 -5.54
CA MET A 445 -2.63 17.61 -6.35
C MET A 445 -3.68 16.52 -6.57
N GLY A 446 -4.97 16.86 -6.45
CA GLY A 446 -6.07 15.93 -6.66
C GLY A 446 -7.10 16.45 -7.67
N PRO A 447 -8.03 15.59 -8.09
CA PRO A 447 -9.11 15.99 -9.00
C PRO A 447 -10.21 16.75 -8.25
N ASP A 448 -10.93 17.60 -8.99
CA ASP A 448 -12.18 18.24 -8.56
C ASP A 448 -12.11 18.97 -7.20
N THR A 449 -13.26 19.09 -6.53
CA THR A 449 -13.33 19.63 -5.16
C THR A 449 -13.16 18.49 -4.16
N PRO A 450 -12.19 18.55 -3.23
CA PRO A 450 -11.87 17.47 -2.31
C PRO A 450 -13.04 17.16 -1.36
N ASN A 451 -13.31 15.88 -1.18
CA ASN A 451 -14.23 15.40 -0.15
C ASN A 451 -13.55 15.34 1.23
N PRO A 452 -14.26 15.60 2.33
CA PRO A 452 -13.73 15.33 3.65
C PRO A 452 -13.71 13.81 3.94
N LEU A 453 -12.99 13.45 4.99
CA LEU A 453 -13.19 12.21 5.75
C LEU A 453 -14.12 12.50 6.92
N HIS A 454 -15.11 11.66 7.13
CA HIS A 454 -15.94 11.69 8.33
C HIS A 454 -15.30 10.82 9.41
N ILE A 455 -14.97 11.45 10.54
CA ILE A 455 -14.25 10.83 11.65
C ILE A 455 -15.17 10.82 12.86
N VAL A 456 -15.39 9.63 13.43
CA VAL A 456 -16.27 9.43 14.58
C VAL A 456 -15.61 8.53 15.62
N ILE A 457 -15.46 9.03 16.85
CA ILE A 457 -15.08 8.23 18.02
C ILE A 457 -16.32 7.43 18.44
N ARG A 458 -16.31 6.13 18.16
CA ARG A 458 -17.42 5.22 18.48
C ARG A 458 -17.31 4.64 19.88
N ARG A 459 -16.09 4.38 20.33
CA ARG A 459 -15.79 3.73 21.62
C ARG A 459 -14.52 4.34 22.25
N GLY A 460 -14.40 4.25 23.56
CA GLY A 460 -13.30 4.85 24.32
C GLY A 460 -13.35 6.38 24.40
N ASP A 461 -12.43 6.95 25.17
CA ASP A 461 -12.39 8.39 25.45
C ASP A 461 -11.13 9.04 24.84
N ALA A 462 -11.36 9.99 23.94
CA ALA A 462 -10.33 10.83 23.33
C ALA A 462 -10.94 12.15 22.84
N SER A 463 -10.10 13.18 22.67
CA SER A 463 -10.51 14.43 22.03
C SER A 463 -10.62 14.23 20.51
N ILE A 464 -11.74 14.62 19.91
CA ILE A 464 -11.91 14.57 18.45
C ILE A 464 -10.85 15.38 17.70
N GLN A 465 -10.39 16.50 18.27
CA GLN A 465 -9.33 17.31 17.67
C GLN A 465 -8.00 16.56 17.59
N THR A 466 -7.66 15.83 18.65
CA THR A 466 -6.48 14.97 18.71
C THR A 466 -6.59 13.85 17.68
N VAL A 467 -7.73 13.15 17.61
CA VAL A 467 -7.97 12.08 16.62
C VAL A 467 -7.84 12.62 15.19
N MET A 468 -8.38 13.80 14.91
CA MET A 468 -8.26 14.42 13.59
C MET A 468 -6.82 14.82 13.25
N ALA A 469 -6.06 15.34 14.22
CA ALA A 469 -4.64 15.66 14.04
C ALA A 469 -3.82 14.40 13.76
N ASP A 470 -4.06 13.32 14.50
CA ASP A 470 -3.42 12.03 14.32
C ASP A 470 -3.74 11.44 12.93
N VAL A 471 -5.01 11.49 12.50
CA VAL A 471 -5.41 11.06 11.14
C VAL A 471 -4.74 11.90 10.05
N LEU A 472 -4.62 13.22 10.24
CA LEU A 472 -3.92 14.10 9.31
C LEU A 472 -2.43 13.73 9.23
N ALA A 473 -1.78 13.46 10.36
CA ALA A 473 -0.38 13.06 10.44
C ALA A 473 -0.15 11.70 9.76
N LEU A 474 -0.96 10.69 10.07
CA LEU A 474 -0.87 9.36 9.47
C LEU A 474 -1.05 9.34 7.95
N SER A 475 -1.66 10.38 7.36
CA SER A 475 -1.74 10.52 5.89
C SER A 475 -0.41 10.92 5.23
N LYS A 476 0.63 11.24 6.01
CA LYS A 476 1.97 11.61 5.55
C LYS A 476 2.95 10.43 5.53
N ILE A 477 2.55 9.28 6.10
CA ILE A 477 3.38 8.08 6.18
C ILE A 477 3.08 7.19 4.96
N ASN A 478 3.73 7.49 3.84
CA ASN A 478 3.73 6.62 2.66
C ASN A 478 5.11 6.57 2.01
N PHE A 479 5.89 5.57 2.40
CA PHE A 479 7.24 5.34 1.87
C PHE A 479 7.27 4.78 0.45
N ASN A 480 6.12 4.49 -0.18
CA ASN A 480 6.06 3.97 -1.54
C ASN A 480 5.89 5.08 -2.60
N SER A 481 5.60 6.32 -2.21
CA SER A 481 5.27 7.39 -3.17
C SER A 481 6.06 8.70 -3.00
N CYS A 482 6.59 9.00 -1.82
CA CYS A 482 7.28 10.28 -1.55
C CYS A 482 6.47 11.50 -2.05
N LEU A 483 5.14 11.41 -1.92
CA LEU A 483 4.21 12.50 -2.18
C LEU A 483 4.06 13.35 -0.91
N PHE A 484 3.47 14.53 -1.06
CA PHE A 484 3.25 15.41 0.09
C PHE A 484 2.32 14.78 1.12
N ASN A 485 1.29 14.07 0.67
CA ASN A 485 0.35 13.34 1.49
C ASN A 485 -0.44 12.32 0.64
N ASP A 486 -1.02 11.32 1.31
CA ASP A 486 -2.17 10.58 0.82
C ASP A 486 -3.48 11.23 1.30
N ARG A 487 -4.60 10.83 0.70
CA ARG A 487 -5.94 11.19 1.19
C ARG A 487 -6.28 10.44 2.48
N LEU A 488 -6.09 9.13 2.49
CA LEU A 488 -6.41 8.28 3.65
C LEU A 488 -5.19 8.15 4.57
N PRO A 489 -5.39 8.04 5.90
CA PRO A 489 -4.29 7.70 6.81
C PRO A 489 -3.72 6.33 6.46
N VAL A 490 -2.42 6.13 6.71
CA VAL A 490 -1.72 4.87 6.37
C VAL A 490 -2.43 3.62 6.91
N THR A 491 -3.05 3.72 8.10
CA THR A 491 -3.86 2.68 8.74
C THR A 491 -4.99 2.15 7.87
N LEU A 492 -5.54 2.96 6.97
CA LEU A 492 -6.63 2.58 6.07
C LEU A 492 -6.24 2.62 4.59
N ARG A 493 -5.21 3.39 4.22
CA ARG A 493 -4.78 3.59 2.83
C ARG A 493 -4.45 2.27 2.11
N PHE A 494 -3.84 1.35 2.85
CA PHE A 494 -3.39 0.05 2.34
C PHE A 494 -4.27 -1.11 2.80
N ALA A 495 -5.35 -0.83 3.53
CA ALA A 495 -6.31 -1.82 4.00
C ALA A 495 -6.75 -2.76 2.87
N ASN A 496 -7.40 -2.19 1.85
CA ASN A 496 -7.90 -2.96 0.72
C ASN A 496 -6.79 -3.70 -0.03
N ALA A 497 -5.63 -3.05 -0.26
CA ALA A 497 -4.53 -3.66 -0.99
C ALA A 497 -3.95 -4.88 -0.26
N ILE A 498 -3.82 -4.81 1.07
CA ILE A 498 -3.36 -5.92 1.91
C ILE A 498 -4.39 -7.04 1.93
N GLY A 499 -5.67 -6.71 2.18
CA GLY A 499 -6.75 -7.70 2.17
C GLY A 499 -6.80 -8.47 0.85
N GLU A 500 -6.67 -7.76 -0.27
CA GLU A 500 -6.62 -8.35 -1.59
C GLU A 500 -5.42 -9.28 -1.81
N ILE A 501 -4.21 -8.90 -1.34
CA ILE A 501 -3.03 -9.76 -1.42
C ILE A 501 -3.22 -11.02 -0.57
N LEU A 502 -3.71 -10.88 0.67
CA LEU A 502 -3.90 -12.00 1.60
C LEU A 502 -4.94 -13.02 1.12
N THR A 503 -5.85 -12.62 0.23
CA THR A 503 -6.86 -13.51 -0.38
C THR A 503 -6.52 -13.94 -1.81
N ALA A 504 -5.41 -13.51 -2.39
CA ALA A 504 -5.11 -13.73 -3.81
C ALA A 504 -4.52 -15.13 -4.12
N ALA A 505 -4.04 -15.83 -3.10
CA ALA A 505 -3.54 -17.20 -3.18
C ALA A 505 -3.81 -17.93 -1.86
N PRO A 506 -3.95 -19.27 -1.87
CA PRO A 506 -3.87 -20.07 -0.67
C PRO A 506 -2.54 -19.78 0.05
N LEU A 507 -2.62 -19.50 1.35
CA LEU A 507 -1.48 -19.24 2.20
C LEU A 507 -1.45 -20.33 3.28
N HIS A 508 -0.31 -20.99 3.44
CA HIS A 508 -0.16 -22.10 4.37
C HIS A 508 0.16 -21.66 5.81
N SER A 509 0.41 -20.35 6.00
CA SER A 509 0.76 -19.75 7.29
C SER A 509 -0.12 -18.52 7.63
N GLU A 510 -0.09 -18.10 8.89
CA GLU A 510 -0.55 -16.79 9.35
C GLU A 510 0.65 -15.85 9.49
N PRO A 511 1.17 -15.28 8.38
CA PRO A 511 2.39 -14.52 8.42
C PRO A 511 2.20 -13.21 9.20
N MET A 512 3.02 -13.02 10.22
CA MET A 512 3.30 -11.71 10.81
C MET A 512 4.54 -11.15 10.10
N LEU A 513 4.33 -10.20 9.20
CA LEU A 513 5.41 -9.66 8.36
C LEU A 513 5.45 -8.13 8.40
N PRO A 514 6.66 -7.54 8.27
CA PRO A 514 6.81 -6.11 8.08
C PRO A 514 6.03 -5.62 6.86
N PHE A 515 5.53 -4.39 6.95
CA PHE A 515 4.69 -3.77 5.94
C PHE A 515 5.31 -3.74 4.52
N LYS A 516 6.65 -3.70 4.41
CA LYS A 516 7.39 -3.74 3.13
C LYS A 516 7.08 -4.94 2.23
N HIS A 517 6.62 -6.06 2.77
CA HIS A 517 6.25 -7.24 1.97
C HIS A 517 4.99 -6.99 1.11
N TYR A 518 4.09 -6.12 1.58
CA TYR A 518 2.78 -5.92 0.98
C TYR A 518 2.73 -4.77 -0.04
N ILE A 519 3.60 -3.78 0.08
CA ILE A 519 3.52 -2.53 -0.72
C ILE A 519 4.28 -2.53 -2.05
#